data_AF-A0A1M6HE66-F1
#
_entry.id   AF-A0A1M6HE66-F1
#
_cell.length_a   1.000
_cell.length_b   1.000
_cell.length_c   1.000
_cell.angle_alpha   90.00
_cell.angle_beta   90.00
_cell.angle_gamma   90.00
#
_symmetry.space_group_name_H-M   'P 1'
#
loop_
_entity.id
_entity.type
_entity.pdbx_description
1 polymer ?
#
loop_
_entity_poly.entity_id
_entity_poly.type
_entity_poly.pdbx_seq_one_letter_code
_entity_poly.pdbx_strand_id
1 'polypeptide(L)'
;MGPSVVLGSNRASPHGVSPRCCSLESIAAREGVSRSYLARLVRLAYLAPSLTKAILSGAQTAAITPSRLMRDTRLPLDWHDQQRLLSAD
;
A
#
# COMPACT_ATOMS: atom_id res chain seq x y z
N MET A 1 31.74 51.54 -5.83
CA MET A 1 32.55 50.59 -6.60
C MET A 1 32.95 49.45 -5.65
N GLY A 2 32.19 48.34 -5.62
CA GLY A 2 32.45 47.06 -4.90
C GLY A 2 32.49 47.07 -3.37
N PRO A 3 32.27 45.92 -2.67
CA PRO A 3 32.29 44.54 -3.18
C PRO A 3 31.06 43.65 -2.84
N SER A 4 30.93 42.59 -3.66
CA SER A 4 30.32 41.26 -3.46
C SER A 4 29.37 40.97 -2.30
N VAL A 5 28.19 40.44 -2.63
CA VAL A 5 27.69 39.23 -1.95
C VAL A 5 27.08 38.27 -2.99
N VAL A 6 27.59 37.05 -2.97
CA VAL A 6 27.11 35.91 -3.76
C VAL A 6 26.02 35.25 -2.91
N LEU A 7 24.82 35.07 -3.43
CA LEU A 7 23.90 34.03 -2.92
C LEU A 7 22.89 33.66 -3.99
N GLY A 8 23.25 32.61 -4.74
CA GLY A 8 22.29 31.81 -5.47
C GLY A 8 21.33 31.15 -4.49
N SER A 9 20.05 31.46 -4.63
CA SER A 9 18.91 30.82 -3.97
C SER A 9 17.80 30.85 -5.01
N ASN A 10 17.14 29.77 -5.42
CA ASN A 10 16.97 28.46 -4.80
C ASN A 10 16.58 27.51 -5.95
N ARG A 11 17.55 26.85 -6.58
CA ARG A 11 17.23 25.62 -7.33
C ARG A 11 16.98 24.59 -6.25
N ALA A 12 15.71 24.22 -6.06
CA ALA A 12 15.37 22.99 -5.36
C ALA A 12 16.24 21.88 -5.99
N SER A 13 17.28 21.45 -5.27
CA SER A 13 18.05 20.30 -5.68
C SER A 13 17.10 19.12 -5.68
N PRO A 14 17.03 18.34 -6.77
CA PRO A 14 16.26 17.12 -6.79
C PRO A 14 16.95 16.18 -5.81
N HIS A 15 16.45 16.12 -4.57
CA HIS A 15 17.05 15.29 -3.55
C HIS A 15 17.17 13.87 -4.11
N GLY A 16 18.42 13.44 -4.24
CA GLY A 16 18.79 12.10 -4.66
C GLY A 16 18.02 11.10 -3.82
N VAL A 17 17.09 10.41 -4.47
CA VAL A 17 16.45 9.23 -3.91
C VAL A 17 17.57 8.21 -3.75
N SER A 18 17.97 7.94 -2.51
CA SER A 18 18.82 6.81 -2.21
C SER A 18 18.19 5.55 -2.82
N PRO A 19 18.87 4.80 -3.70
CA PRO A 19 18.25 3.75 -4.52
C PRO A 19 17.84 2.49 -3.73
N ARG A 20 17.70 2.55 -2.40
CA ARG A 20 17.39 1.37 -1.57
C ARG A 20 16.32 1.57 -0.50
N CYS A 21 15.48 2.60 -0.57
CA CYS A 21 14.26 2.66 0.24
C CYS A 21 13.06 3.00 -0.63
N CYS A 22 12.31 1.97 -1.04
CA CYS A 22 11.07 2.14 -1.78
C CYS A 22 9.95 2.56 -0.81
N SER A 23 9.73 3.86 -0.64
CA SER A 23 8.53 4.35 0.04
C SER A 23 7.29 3.92 -0.76
N LEU A 24 6.13 3.81 -0.09
CA LEU A 24 4.86 3.59 -0.78
C LEU A 24 4.59 4.66 -1.85
N GLU A 25 5.04 5.90 -1.62
CA GLU A 25 4.97 7.00 -2.59
C GLU A 25 5.78 6.68 -3.85
N SER A 26 7.02 6.22 -3.67
CA SER A 26 7.94 5.91 -4.78
C SER A 26 7.46 4.70 -5.59
N ILE A 27 6.93 3.68 -4.91
CA ILE A 27 6.34 2.51 -5.59
C ILE A 27 5.08 2.95 -6.36
N ALA A 28 4.19 3.71 -5.71
CA ALA A 28 2.95 4.15 -6.35
C ALA A 28 3.21 4.98 -7.61
N ALA A 29 4.18 5.92 -7.53
CA ALA A 29 4.60 6.71 -8.68
C ALA A 29 5.20 5.86 -9.81
N ARG A 30 6.02 4.85 -9.48
CA ARG A 30 6.62 3.95 -10.47
C ARG A 30 5.58 3.05 -11.15
N GLU A 31 4.60 2.57 -10.38
CA GLU A 31 3.52 1.70 -10.89
C GLU A 31 2.36 2.49 -11.52
N GLY A 32 2.41 3.82 -11.52
CA GLY A 32 1.35 4.66 -12.10
C GLY A 32 0.01 4.60 -11.36
N VAL A 33 0.03 4.30 -10.05
CA VAL A 33 -1.17 4.18 -9.22
C VAL A 33 -1.17 5.20 -8.09
N SER A 34 -2.35 5.45 -7.49
CA SER A 34 -2.39 6.26 -6.27
C SER A 34 -1.77 5.53 -5.08
N ARG A 35 -1.12 6.28 -4.17
CA ARG A 35 -0.62 5.75 -2.90
C ARG A 35 -1.71 5.01 -2.11
N SER A 36 -2.93 5.56 -2.08
CA SER A 36 -4.07 4.96 -1.40
C SER A 36 -4.47 3.61 -2.01
N TYR A 37 -4.41 3.49 -3.33
CA TYR A 37 -4.66 2.21 -4.02
C TYR A 37 -3.56 1.20 -3.73
N LEU A 38 -2.29 1.60 -3.82
CA LEU A 38 -1.17 0.72 -3.49
C LEU A 38 -1.24 0.22 -2.05
N ALA A 39 -1.53 1.10 -1.08
CA ALA A 39 -1.66 0.71 0.31
C ALA A 39 -2.78 -0.31 0.53
N ARG A 40 -3.85 -0.25 -0.27
CA ARG A 40 -4.95 -1.21 -0.24
C ARG A 40 -4.56 -2.56 -0.85
N LEU A 41 -3.80 -2.54 -1.94
CA LEU A 41 -3.21 -3.75 -2.52
C LEU A 41 -2.25 -4.44 -1.55
N VAL A 42 -1.39 -3.69 -0.86
CA VAL A 42 -0.47 -4.23 0.15
C VAL A 42 -1.22 -4.91 1.29
N ARG A 43 -2.33 -4.32 1.78
CA ARG A 43 -3.19 -4.97 2.79
C ARG A 43 -3.80 -6.26 2.26
N LEU A 44 -4.31 -6.25 1.03
CA LEU A 44 -4.87 -7.45 0.41
C LEU A 44 -3.81 -8.53 0.20
N ALA A 45 -2.59 -8.15 -0.18
CA ALA A 45 -1.48 -9.09 -0.33
C ALA A 45 -1.09 -9.78 0.99
N TYR A 46 -1.50 -9.21 2.13
CA TYR A 46 -1.28 -9.76 3.47
C TYR A 46 -2.49 -10.56 4.01
N LEU A 47 -3.44 -10.91 3.14
CA LEU A 47 -4.56 -11.76 3.51
C LEU A 47 -4.09 -13.16 3.94
N ALA A 48 -4.75 -13.73 4.95
CA ALA A 48 -4.45 -15.06 5.48
C ALA A 48 -4.38 -16.09 4.33
N PRO A 49 -3.31 -16.91 4.25
CA PRO A 49 -3.11 -17.85 3.14
C PRO A 49 -4.28 -18.80 2.90
N SER A 50 -4.99 -19.21 3.96
CA SER A 50 -6.19 -20.04 3.89
C SER A 50 -7.35 -19.33 3.18
N LEU A 51 -7.56 -18.04 3.43
CA LEU A 51 -8.57 -17.23 2.76
C LEU A 51 -8.20 -17.00 1.30
N THR A 52 -6.93 -16.71 1.01
CA THR A 52 -6.43 -16.60 -0.37
C THR A 52 -6.66 -17.90 -1.14
N LYS A 53 -6.39 -19.05 -0.51
CA LYS A 53 -6.67 -20.37 -1.12
C LYS A 53 -8.16 -20.57 -1.37
N ALA A 54 -9.03 -20.23 -0.42
CA ALA A 54 -10.48 -20.33 -0.58
C ALA A 54 -11.01 -19.45 -1.72
N ILE A 55 -10.48 -18.23 -1.88
CA ILE A 55 -10.81 -17.34 -2.99
C ILE A 55 -10.39 -17.96 -4.33
N LEU A 56 -9.13 -18.40 -4.44
CA LEU A 56 -8.61 -18.97 -5.67
C LEU A 56 -9.29 -20.30 -6.05
N SER A 57 -9.82 -21.05 -5.08
CA SER A 57 -10.58 -22.28 -5.32
C SER A 57 -12.09 -22.04 -5.50
N GLY A 58 -12.56 -20.79 -5.45
CA GLY A 58 -13.99 -20.46 -5.50
C GLY A 58 -14.80 -20.94 -4.28
N ALA A 59 -14.13 -21.28 -3.18
CA ALA A 59 -14.73 -21.74 -1.91
C ALA A 59 -14.84 -20.61 -0.86
N GLN A 60 -14.79 -19.36 -1.31
CA GLN A 60 -14.95 -18.19 -0.44
C GLN A 60 -16.41 -18.06 0.05
N THR A 61 -16.59 -17.63 1.30
CA THR A 61 -17.92 -17.36 1.87
C THR A 61 -18.54 -16.10 1.24
N ALA A 62 -19.87 -15.95 1.30
CA ALA A 62 -20.57 -14.76 0.78
C ALA A 62 -20.08 -13.45 1.42
N ALA A 63 -19.59 -13.54 2.65
CA ALA A 63 -18.93 -12.47 3.38
C ALA A 63 -17.67 -11.92 2.67
N ILE A 64 -16.99 -12.71 1.84
CA ILE A 64 -15.73 -12.37 1.19
C ILE A 64 -15.99 -11.89 -0.25
N THR A 65 -16.12 -10.57 -0.40
CA THR A 65 -16.24 -9.92 -1.72
C THR A 65 -15.04 -9.00 -2.00
N PRO A 66 -14.61 -8.83 -3.27
CA PRO A 66 -13.54 -7.91 -3.63
C PRO A 66 -13.78 -6.49 -3.11
N SER A 67 -15.03 -6.02 -3.22
CA SER A 67 -15.45 -4.70 -2.73
C SER A 67 -15.30 -4.55 -1.22
N ARG A 68 -15.58 -5.61 -0.44
CA ARG A 68 -15.38 -5.59 1.02
C ARG A 68 -13.89 -5.56 1.35
N LEU A 69 -13.11 -6.47 0.75
CA LEU A 69 -11.66 -6.54 0.97
C LEU A 69 -10.94 -5.23 0.57
N MET A 70 -11.43 -4.53 -0.45
CA MET A 70 -10.90 -3.25 -0.88
C MET A 70 -11.33 -2.07 0.03
N ARG A 71 -12.55 -2.08 0.57
CA ARG A 71 -13.03 -0.97 1.39
C ARG A 71 -12.63 -1.07 2.86
N ASP A 72 -12.44 -2.28 3.36
CA ASP A 72 -12.16 -2.48 4.79
C ASP A 72 -10.72 -2.11 5.14
N THR A 73 -10.56 -0.96 5.79
CA THR A 73 -9.27 -0.46 6.26
C THR A 73 -8.87 -1.00 7.63
N ARG A 74 -9.77 -1.73 8.31
CA ARG A 74 -9.61 -2.23 9.68
C ARG A 74 -9.41 -3.75 9.74
N LEU A 75 -9.01 -4.36 8.62
CA LEU A 75 -8.67 -5.77 8.59
C LEU A 75 -7.52 -6.03 9.59
N PRO A 76 -7.67 -6.96 10.55
CA PRO A 76 -6.63 -7.26 11.53
C PRO A 76 -5.39 -7.81 10.84
N LEU A 77 -4.21 -7.59 11.44
CA LEU A 77 -2.96 -8.14 10.93
C LEU A 77 -2.77 -9.61 11.32
N ASP A 78 -3.36 -10.05 12.43
CA ASP A 78 -3.34 -11.46 12.81
C ASP A 78 -4.22 -12.29 11.86
N TRP A 79 -3.67 -13.38 11.33
CA TRP A 79 -4.38 -14.20 10.35
C TRP A 79 -5.55 -14.96 10.96
N HIS A 80 -5.49 -15.39 12.23
CA HIS A 80 -6.62 -16.03 12.89
C HIS A 80 -7.76 -15.03 13.09
N ASP A 81 -7.46 -13.79 13.43
CA ASP A 81 -8.44 -12.71 13.50
C ASP A 81 -9.08 -12.43 12.14
N GLN A 82 -8.28 -12.43 11.06
CA GLN A 82 -8.82 -12.28 9.70
C GLN A 82 -9.77 -13.41 9.35
N GLN A 83 -9.40 -14.66 9.65
CA GLN A 83 -10.26 -15.83 9.42
C GLN A 83 -11.55 -15.72 10.23
N ARG A 84 -11.48 -15.38 11.51
CA ARG A 84 -12.69 -15.21 12.33
C ARG A 84 -13.61 -14.12 11.79
N LEU A 85 -13.06 -12.98 11.38
CA LEU A 85 -13.83 -11.84 10.86
C LEU A 85 -14.47 -12.11 9.49
N LEU A 86 -13.79 -12.88 8.64
CA LEU A 86 -14.18 -13.07 7.23
C LEU A 86 -14.84 -14.43 6.94
N SER A 87 -14.62 -15.43 7.79
CA SER A 87 -15.26 -16.76 7.71
C SER A 87 -16.48 -16.89 8.61
N ALA A 88 -16.76 -15.93 9.48
CA ALA A 88 -18.04 -15.86 10.19
C ALA A 88 -19.15 -15.47 9.21
N ASP A 89 -20.00 -16.44 8.90
CA ASP A 89 -21.32 -16.30 8.31
C ASP A 89 -22.36 -16.69 9.37
#